data_AF-A0A3D0KP14-F1
#
_entry.id   AF-A0A3D0KP14-F1
#
_cell.length_a   1.000
_cell.length_b   1.000
_cell.length_c   1.000
_cell.angle_alpha   90.00
_cell.angle_beta   90.00
_cell.angle_gamma   90.00
#
_symmetry.space_group_name_H-M   'P 1'
#
loop_
_entity.id
_entity.type
_entity.pdbx_description
1 polymer ?
#
loop_
_entity_poly.entity_id
_entity_poly.type
_entity_poly.pdbx_seq_one_letter_code
_entity_poly.pdbx_strand_id
1 'polypeptide(L)'
;MSQKEWIKFIAMNMANYLLVLFAVLLYRLGGMLYIPVVLIAQSILTVANYSVAKKTSHLIILSVNLLISTIIANVTDIYLYMQNISADSETLLIGKYMVVIGAIFVVVISVIAICVKSNAGKSK
;
A
#
# COMPACT_ATOMS: atom_id res chain seq x y z
N MET A 1 22.12 10.84 7.76
CA MET A 1 20.67 11.01 8.02
C MET A 1 20.54 11.36 9.48
N SER A 2 19.95 12.52 9.78
CA SER A 2 19.78 13.02 11.15
C SER A 2 18.77 12.18 11.94
N GLN A 3 18.78 12.29 13.28
CA GLN A 3 17.84 11.59 14.16
C GLN A 3 16.38 11.87 13.78
N LYS A 4 16.04 13.13 13.47
CA LYS A 4 14.69 13.52 13.03
C LYS A 4 14.28 12.85 11.73
N GLU A 5 15.21 12.64 10.80
CA GLU A 5 14.94 11.96 9.53
C GLU A 5 14.75 10.45 9.72
N TRP A 6 15.51 9.83 10.62
CA TRP A 6 15.30 8.43 11.00
C TRP A 6 13.94 8.19 11.63
N ILE A 7 13.50 9.07 12.53
CA ILE A 7 12.17 9.00 13.15
C ILE A 7 11.08 9.06 12.07
N LYS A 8 11.18 10.01 11.12
CA LYS A 8 10.23 10.12 10.01
C LYS A 8 10.21 8.86 9.14
N PHE A 9 11.38 8.29 8.84
CA PHE A 9 11.48 7.07 8.05
C PHE A 9 10.81 5.87 8.75
N ILE A 10 11.07 5.68 10.05
CA ILE A 10 10.47 4.59 10.84
C ILE A 10 8.95 4.80 10.94
N ALA A 11 8.51 6.01 11.26
CA ALA A 11 7.08 6.34 11.33
C ALA A 11 6.37 6.08 10.00
N MET A 12 7.02 6.38 8.87
CA MET A 12 6.45 6.13 7.55
C MET A 12 6.34 4.64 7.23
N ASN A 13 7.31 3.81 7.66
CA ASN A 13 7.18 2.36 7.53
C ASN A 13 5.96 1.84 8.28
N MET A 14 5.70 2.36 9.49
CA MET A 14 4.49 2.03 10.26
C MET A 14 3.22 2.54 9.57
N ALA A 15 3.26 3.76 9.03
CA ALA A 15 2.11 4.37 8.35
C ALA A 15 1.66 3.61 7.10
N ASN A 16 2.54 2.88 6.40
CA ASN A 16 2.14 2.01 5.30
C ASN A 16 1.12 0.94 5.74
N TYR A 17 1.16 0.51 7.01
CA TYR A 17 0.21 -0.46 7.57
C TYR A 17 -1.16 0.14 7.93
N LEU A 18 -1.38 1.45 7.71
CA LEU A 18 -2.73 2.04 7.77
C LEU A 18 -3.69 1.35 6.79
N LEU A 19 -3.19 0.77 5.70
CA LEU A 19 -3.99 -0.04 4.79
C LEU A 19 -4.63 -1.25 5.51
N VAL A 20 -3.90 -1.89 6.42
CA VAL A 20 -4.42 -3.03 7.19
C VAL A 20 -5.50 -2.56 8.16
N LEU A 21 -5.32 -1.39 8.77
CA LEU A 21 -6.36 -0.77 9.60
C LEU A 21 -7.63 -0.48 8.78
N PHE A 22 -7.48 0.04 7.57
CA PHE A 22 -8.62 0.28 6.67
C PHE A 22 -9.34 -1.03 6.30
N ALA A 23 -8.62 -2.12 6.04
CA ALA A 23 -9.24 -3.45 5.84
C ALA A 23 -10.14 -3.84 7.03
N VAL A 24 -9.62 -3.73 8.25
CA VAL A 24 -10.38 -4.10 9.47
C VAL A 24 -11.61 -3.21 9.68
N LEU A 25 -11.50 -1.90 9.40
CA LEU A 25 -12.59 -0.95 9.65
C LEU A 25 -13.63 -0.93 8.52
N LEU A 26 -13.23 -1.23 7.28
CA LEU A 26 -14.03 -0.98 6.08
C LEU A 26 -14.46 -2.26 5.34
N TYR A 27 -14.10 -3.46 5.81
CA TYR A 27 -14.45 -4.71 5.10
C TYR A 27 -15.95 -4.82 4.79
N ARG A 28 -16.81 -4.29 5.67
CA ARG A 28 -18.27 -4.33 5.47
C ARG A 28 -18.78 -3.53 4.28
N LEU A 29 -17.97 -2.63 3.72
CA LEU A 29 -18.34 -1.85 2.54
C LEU A 29 -18.33 -2.70 1.24
N GLY A 30 -17.70 -3.87 1.27
CA GLY A 30 -17.54 -4.74 0.11
C GLY A 30 -16.60 -4.18 -0.96
N GLY A 31 -16.29 -5.02 -1.95
CA GLY A 31 -15.27 -4.71 -2.96
C GLY A 31 -15.52 -3.43 -3.77
N MET A 32 -16.79 -3.11 -4.06
CA MET A 32 -17.16 -1.94 -4.88
C MET A 32 -16.68 -0.61 -4.27
N LEU A 33 -16.73 -0.48 -2.95
CA LEU A 33 -16.31 0.73 -2.24
C LEU A 33 -14.89 0.60 -1.66
N TYR A 34 -14.51 -0.59 -1.20
CA TYR A 34 -13.20 -0.80 -0.60
C TYR A 34 -12.05 -0.63 -1.61
N ILE A 35 -12.20 -1.16 -2.85
CA ILE A 35 -11.17 -1.05 -3.90
C ILE A 35 -10.76 0.41 -4.16
N PRO A 36 -11.67 1.34 -4.52
CA PRO A 36 -11.28 2.71 -4.80
C PRO A 36 -10.65 3.42 -3.58
N VAL A 37 -11.11 3.13 -2.36
CA VAL A 37 -10.52 3.68 -1.13
C VAL A 37 -9.07 3.23 -0.96
N VAL A 38 -8.79 1.94 -1.16
CA VAL A 38 -7.43 1.39 -1.07
C VAL A 38 -6.51 1.98 -2.14
N LEU A 39 -6.99 2.12 -3.39
CA LEU A 39 -6.19 2.70 -4.48
C LEU A 39 -5.81 4.17 -4.20
N ILE A 40 -6.75 4.96 -3.66
CA ILE A 40 -6.49 6.33 -3.23
C ILE A 40 -5.47 6.35 -2.09
N ALA A 41 -5.66 5.51 -1.07
CA ALA A 41 -4.74 5.40 0.06
C ALA A 41 -3.32 5.00 -0.38
N GLN A 42 -3.18 4.04 -1.28
CA GLN A 42 -1.90 3.63 -1.87
C GLN A 42 -1.20 4.75 -2.63
N SER A 43 -1.96 5.57 -3.36
CA SER A 43 -1.44 6.74 -4.06
C SER A 43 -0.87 7.78 -3.08
N ILE A 44 -1.63 8.09 -2.03
CA ILE A 44 -1.22 9.02 -0.97
C ILE A 44 0.03 8.51 -0.25
N LEU A 45 0.04 7.23 0.13
CA LEU A 45 1.18 6.59 0.82
C LEU A 45 2.43 6.56 -0.07
N THR A 46 2.28 6.34 -1.38
CA THR A 46 3.42 6.41 -2.33
C THR A 46 4.02 7.82 -2.38
N VAL A 47 3.19 8.86 -2.45
CA VAL A 47 3.66 10.25 -2.43
C VAL A 47 4.33 10.60 -1.10
N ALA A 48 3.78 10.12 0.02
CA ALA A 48 4.38 10.29 1.34
C ALA A 48 5.74 9.56 1.43
N ASN A 49 5.82 8.33 0.94
CA ASN A 49 7.06 7.54 0.86
C ASN A 49 8.13 8.26 0.04
N TYR A 50 7.77 8.83 -1.11
CA TYR A 50 8.67 9.60 -1.97
C TYR A 50 9.23 10.85 -1.26
N SER A 51 8.37 11.53 -0.48
CA SER A 51 8.69 12.76 0.24
C SER A 51 9.62 12.51 1.43
N VAL A 52 9.45 11.39 2.13
CA VAL A 52 10.29 10.97 3.26
C VAL A 52 11.62 10.37 2.79
N ALA A 53 11.63 9.68 1.65
CA ALA A 53 12.83 9.03 1.13
C ALA A 53 13.90 10.05 0.71
N LYS A 54 15.07 9.97 1.36
CA LYS A 54 16.25 10.79 1.00
C LYS A 54 17.07 10.19 -0.13
N LYS A 55 17.10 8.86 -0.23
CA LYS A 55 17.83 8.10 -1.24
C LYS A 55 16.88 7.15 -1.94
N THR A 56 17.22 6.75 -3.17
CA THR A 56 16.46 5.75 -3.93
C THR A 56 16.34 4.43 -3.16
N SER A 57 17.40 4.01 -2.45
CA SER A 57 17.37 2.82 -1.60
C SER A 57 16.31 2.88 -0.49
N HIS A 58 16.11 4.05 0.13
CA HIS A 58 15.08 4.22 1.16
C HIS A 58 13.67 4.12 0.54
N LEU A 59 13.49 4.68 -0.66
CA LEU A 59 12.22 4.59 -1.38
C LEU A 59 11.89 3.15 -1.76
N ILE A 60 12.89 2.36 -2.16
CA ILE A 60 12.73 0.92 -2.43
C ILE A 60 12.22 0.20 -1.17
N ILE A 61 12.84 0.41 -0.01
CA ILE A 61 12.42 -0.21 1.25
C ILE A 61 10.98 0.19 1.62
N LEU A 62 10.64 1.47 1.49
CA LEU A 62 9.29 1.96 1.76
C LEU A 62 8.26 1.38 0.78
N SER A 63 8.63 1.23 -0.50
CA SER A 63 7.77 0.66 -1.53
C SER A 63 7.52 -0.83 -1.29
N VAL A 64 8.54 -1.58 -0.86
CA VAL A 64 8.39 -2.98 -0.45
C VAL A 64 7.47 -3.10 0.76
N ASN A 65 7.61 -2.23 1.76
CA ASN A 65 6.69 -2.21 2.90
C ASN A 65 5.24 -1.85 2.49
N LEU A 66 5.06 -0.93 1.55
CA LEU A 66 3.74 -0.60 1.01
C LEU A 66 3.12 -1.79 0.24
N LEU A 67 3.94 -2.55 -0.50
CA LEU A 67 3.49 -3.77 -1.18
C LEU A 67 3.08 -4.86 -0.19
N ILE A 68 3.90 -5.12 0.83
CA ILE A 68 3.60 -6.12 1.87
C ILE A 68 2.32 -5.74 2.61
N SER A 69 2.21 -4.49 3.08
CA SER A 69 1.00 -4.01 3.76
C SER A 69 -0.24 -4.05 2.88
N THR A 70 -0.11 -3.81 1.57
CA THR A 70 -1.20 -3.97 0.60
C THR A 70 -1.68 -5.40 0.49
N ILE A 71 -0.75 -6.36 0.40
CA ILE A 71 -1.11 -7.79 0.31
C ILE A 71 -1.82 -8.21 1.60
N ILE A 72 -1.25 -7.86 2.76
CA ILE A 72 -1.84 -8.16 4.07
C ILE A 72 -3.23 -7.54 4.17
N ALA A 73 -3.39 -6.26 3.85
CA ALA A 73 -4.67 -5.56 3.93
C ALA A 73 -5.76 -6.24 3.09
N ASN A 74 -5.47 -6.56 1.83
CA ASN A 74 -6.46 -7.22 0.96
C ASN A 74 -6.77 -8.65 1.43
N VAL A 75 -5.77 -9.42 1.87
CA VAL A 75 -6.02 -10.76 2.43
C VAL A 75 -6.87 -10.69 3.70
N THR A 76 -6.58 -9.73 4.59
CA THR A 76 -7.36 -9.49 5.81
C THR A 76 -8.79 -9.06 5.50
N ASP A 77 -8.97 -8.15 4.54
CA ASP A 77 -10.29 -7.69 4.08
C ASP A 77 -11.16 -8.87 3.63
N ILE A 78 -10.63 -9.70 2.72
CA ILE A 78 -11.34 -10.86 2.16
C ILE A 78 -11.64 -11.88 3.27
N TYR A 79 -10.67 -12.15 4.15
CA TYR A 79 -10.85 -13.07 5.26
C TYR A 79 -11.99 -12.61 6.17
N LEU A 80 -12.00 -11.33 6.56
CA LEU A 80 -13.04 -10.76 7.41
C LEU A 80 -14.39 -10.71 6.70
N TYR A 81 -14.41 -10.37 5.41
CA TYR A 81 -15.63 -10.38 4.61
C TYR A 81 -16.23 -11.77 4.53
N MET A 82 -15.42 -12.79 4.23
CA MET A 82 -15.87 -14.17 4.15
C MET A 82 -16.38 -14.71 5.48
N GLN A 83 -15.73 -14.34 6.58
CA GLN A 83 -16.13 -14.79 7.91
C GLN A 83 -17.44 -14.16 8.38
N ASN A 84 -17.73 -12.92 7.98
CA ASN A 84 -18.82 -12.13 8.58
C ASN A 84 -19.97 -11.78 7.62
N ILE A 85 -19.81 -11.94 6.31
CA ILE A 85 -20.77 -11.48 5.29
C ILE A 85 -21.15 -12.60 4.32
N SER A 86 -20.25 -13.04 3.43
CA SER A 86 -20.53 -14.19 2.57
C SER A 86 -19.28 -14.99 2.19
N ALA A 87 -19.42 -16.31 2.22
CA ALA A 87 -18.35 -17.28 2.03
C ALA A 87 -18.48 -18.06 0.71
N ASP A 88 -19.15 -17.46 -0.29
CA ASP A 88 -19.34 -18.06 -1.61
C ASP A 88 -18.07 -17.97 -2.48
N SER A 89 -18.05 -18.78 -3.54
CA SER A 89 -16.92 -18.86 -4.47
C SER A 89 -16.68 -17.58 -5.26
N GLU A 90 -17.72 -16.78 -5.52
CA GLU A 90 -17.60 -15.52 -6.26
C GLU A 90 -16.86 -14.49 -5.41
N THR A 91 -17.20 -14.40 -4.13
CA THR A 91 -16.52 -13.54 -3.16
C THR A 91 -15.04 -13.86 -3.03
N LEU A 92 -14.67 -15.15 -2.97
CA LEU A 92 -13.27 -15.56 -2.95
C LEU A 92 -12.54 -15.17 -4.25
N LEU A 93 -13.20 -15.30 -5.40
CA LEU A 93 -12.63 -14.94 -6.70
C LEU A 93 -12.40 -13.43 -6.81
N ILE A 94 -13.39 -12.61 -6.43
CA ILE A 94 -13.28 -11.15 -6.36
C ILE A 94 -12.12 -10.76 -5.44
N GLY A 95 -12.03 -11.39 -4.27
CA GLY A 95 -10.93 -11.17 -3.34
C GLY A 95 -9.55 -11.42 -3.96
N LYS A 96 -9.37 -12.54 -4.67
CA LYS A 96 -8.10 -12.82 -5.37
C LYS A 96 -7.75 -11.71 -6.36
N TYR A 97 -8.73 -11.22 -7.13
CA TYR A 97 -8.52 -10.10 -8.04
C TYR A 97 -8.13 -8.81 -7.30
N MET A 98 -8.74 -8.53 -6.14
CA MET A 98 -8.41 -7.36 -5.33
C MET A 98 -6.95 -7.36 -4.87
N VAL A 99 -6.45 -8.50 -4.39
CA VAL A 99 -5.03 -8.65 -4.00
C VAL A 99 -4.11 -8.38 -5.19
N VAL A 100 -4.42 -8.96 -6.35
CA VAL A 100 -3.62 -8.81 -7.58
C VAL A 100 -3.63 -7.37 -8.08
N ILE A 101 -4.80 -6.75 -8.18
CA ILE A 101 -4.96 -5.36 -8.62
C ILE A 101 -4.19 -4.42 -7.69
N GLY A 102 -4.37 -4.57 -6.38
CA GLY A 102 -3.67 -3.76 -5.39
C GLY A 102 -2.14 -3.91 -5.49
N ALA A 103 -1.64 -5.14 -5.60
CA ALA A 103 -0.22 -5.40 -5.73
C ALA A 103 0.38 -4.80 -7.02
N ILE A 104 -0.27 -5.04 -8.17
CA ILE A 104 0.16 -4.48 -9.47
C ILE A 104 0.17 -2.96 -9.40
N PHE A 105 -0.88 -2.34 -8.84
CA PHE A 105 -0.97 -0.90 -8.72
C PHE A 105 0.19 -0.33 -7.90
N VAL A 106 0.47 -0.89 -6.72
CA VAL A 106 1.61 -0.46 -5.88
C VAL A 106 2.94 -0.64 -6.60
N VAL A 107 3.15 -1.73 -7.32
CA VAL A 107 4.37 -1.95 -8.11
C VAL A 107 4.53 -0.84 -9.16
N VAL A 108 3.49 -0.57 -9.95
CA VAL A 108 3.53 0.45 -11.02
C VAL A 108 3.84 1.84 -10.46
N ILE A 109 3.09 2.30 -9.45
CA ILE A 109 3.29 3.64 -8.88
C ILE A 109 4.64 3.77 -8.16
N SER A 110 5.12 2.69 -7.54
CA SER A 110 6.43 2.68 -6.87
C SER A 110 7.57 2.73 -7.89
N VAL A 111 7.48 1.98 -8.99
CA VAL A 111 8.46 2.03 -10.08
C VAL A 111 8.54 3.45 -10.65
N ILE A 112 7.39 4.08 -10.91
CA ILE A 112 7.34 5.48 -11.37
C ILE A 112 8.04 6.40 -10.37
N ALA A 113 7.72 6.31 -9.08
CA ALA A 113 8.32 7.13 -8.03
C ALA A 113 9.85 6.94 -7.92
N ILE A 114 10.32 5.70 -8.03
CA ILE A 114 11.75 5.34 -8.02
C ILE A 114 12.47 5.93 -9.23
N CYS A 115 11.91 5.79 -10.43
CA CYS A 115 12.48 6.35 -11.66
C CYS A 115 12.60 7.87 -11.57
N VAL A 116 11.55 8.55 -11.10
CA VAL A 116 11.55 10.01 -10.88
C VAL A 116 12.64 10.42 -9.89
N LYS A 117 12.76 9.72 -8.76
CA LYS A 117 13.78 10.03 -7.73
C LYS A 117 15.20 9.83 -8.25
N SER A 118 15.43 8.76 -9.00
CA SER A 118 16.72 8.40 -9.57
C SER A 118 17.21 9.44 -10.58
N ASN A 119 16.32 9.90 -11.46
CA ASN A 119 16.64 10.95 -12.44
C ASN A 119 16.91 12.30 -11.78
N ALA A 120 16.13 12.67 -10.75
CA ALA A 120 16.37 13.91 -9.99
C ALA A 120 17.73 13.91 -9.24
N GLY A 121 18.24 12.73 -8.87
CA GLY A 121 19.55 12.58 -8.24
C GLY A 121 20.74 12.67 -9.19
N LYS A 122 20.54 12.38 -10.49
CA LYS A 122 21.59 12.47 -11.52
C LYS A 122 21.78 13.88 -12.09
N SER A 123 20.81 14.77 -11.87
CA SER A 123 20.84 16.16 -12.35
C SER A 123 21.56 17.13 -11.38
N LYS A 124 22.16 16.62 -10.31
CA LYS A 124 22.96 17.37 -9.32
C LYS A 124 24.38 16.84 -9.32
#